data_AF-A0A3B9SM81-F1
#
_entry.id   AF-A0A3B9SM81-F1
#
_cell.length_a   1.000
_cell.length_b   1.000
_cell.length_c   1.000
_cell.angle_alpha   90.00
_cell.angle_beta   90.00
_cell.angle_gamma   90.00
#
_symmetry.space_group_name_H-M   'P 1'
#
loop_
_entity.id
_entity.type
_entity.pdbx_description
1 polymer ?
#
loop_
_entity_poly.entity_id
_entity_poly.type
_entity_poly.pdbx_seq_one_letter_code
_entity_poly.pdbx_strand_id
1 'polypeptide(L)' 'MNRTFDLIVVGGGIVGAATAYQYRQRHPRARIAVLEKEPRAAAHQTGRNSG' A
#
# COMPACT_ATOMS: atom_id res chain seq x y z
N MET A 1 21.24 -5.23 -7.65
CA MET A 1 20.47 -4.25 -8.45
C MET A 1 19.63 -3.42 -7.50
N ASN A 2 19.78 -2.09 -7.45
CA ASN A 2 18.93 -1.23 -6.64
C ASN A 2 17.64 -0.88 -7.40
N ARG A 3 16.49 -0.98 -6.74
CA ARG A 3 15.22 -0.48 -7.25
C ARG A 3 14.89 0.82 -6.52
N THR A 4 14.73 1.90 -7.28
CA THR A 4 14.27 3.19 -6.76
C THR A 4 12.75 3.28 -6.86
N PHE A 5 12.10 3.75 -5.80
CA PHE A 5 10.67 3.99 -5.71
C PHE A 5 10.44 5.46 -5.32
N ASP A 6 9.37 6.07 -5.83
CA ASP A 6 8.97 7.43 -5.50
C ASP A 6 8.19 7.48 -4.17
N LEU A 7 7.53 6.36 -3.82
CA LEU A 7 6.83 6.17 -2.56
C LEU A 7 6.94 4.71 -2.09
N ILE A 8 7.22 4.52 -0.81
CA ILE A 8 7.12 3.23 -0.13
C ILE A 8 6.09 3.37 0.99
N VAL A 9 5.04 2.54 0.97
CA VAL A 9 4.01 2.47 2.01
C VAL A 9 4.22 1.18 2.80
N VAL A 10 4.29 1.29 4.13
CA VAL A 10 4.38 0.14 5.03
C VAL A 10 3.00 -0.12 5.64
N GLY A 11 2.46 -1.32 5.41
CA GLY A 11 1.11 -1.76 5.76
C GLY A 11 0.21 -1.92 4.52
N GLY A 12 -0.28 -3.13 4.29
CA GLY A 12 -1.23 -3.51 3.25
C GLY A 12 -2.68 -3.56 3.73
N GLY A 13 -3.01 -2.83 4.80
CA GLY A 13 -4.39 -2.56 5.23
C GLY A 13 -5.06 -1.47 4.39
N ILE A 14 -6.31 -1.15 4.69
CA ILE A 14 -7.12 -0.18 3.92
C ILE A 14 -6.46 1.20 3.84
N VAL A 15 -5.87 1.67 4.94
CA VAL A 15 -5.21 2.97 4.97
C VAL A 15 -4.01 2.99 4.04
N GLY A 16 -3.12 1.99 4.11
CA GLY A 16 -1.95 1.92 3.23
C GLY A 16 -2.33 1.77 1.75
N ALA A 17 -3.33 0.95 1.45
CA ALA A 17 -3.87 0.81 0.09
C ALA A 17 -4.47 2.13 -0.42
N ALA A 18 -5.26 2.83 0.40
CA ALA A 18 -5.86 4.12 0.06
C ALA A 18 -4.80 5.20 -0.15
N THR A 19 -3.77 5.24 0.69
CA THR A 19 -2.63 6.17 0.54
C THR A 19 -1.89 5.93 -0.77
N ALA A 20 -1.52 4.68 -1.08
CA ALA A 20 -0.86 4.33 -2.34
C ALA A 20 -1.73 4.68 -3.55
N TYR A 21 -3.04 4.39 -3.48
CA TYR A 21 -3.99 4.73 -4.52
C TYR A 21 -4.07 6.24 -4.75
N GLN A 22 -4.30 7.04 -3.70
CA GLN A 22 -4.41 8.49 -3.78
C GLN A 22 -3.13 9.15 -4.29
N TYR A 23 -1.96 8.61 -3.94
CA TYR A 23 -0.68 9.08 -4.47
C TYR A 23 -0.55 8.79 -5.96
N ARG A 24 -0.89 7.58 -6.41
CA ARG A 24 -0.88 7.21 -7.83
C ARG A 24 -1.80 8.09 -8.67
N GLN A 25 -2.97 8.46 -8.15
CA GLN A 25 -3.89 9.35 -8.87
C GLN A 25 -3.27 10.74 -9.13
N ARG A 26 -2.45 11.26 -8.20
CA ARG A 26 -1.75 12.55 -8.34
C ARG A 26 -0.43 12.43 -9.12
N HIS A 27 0.18 11.25 -9.09
CA HIS A 27 1.46 10.96 -9.74
C HIS A 27 1.35 9.68 -10.60
N PRO A 28 0.74 9.74 -11.80
CA PRO A 28 0.42 8.55 -12.60
C PRO A 28 1.62 7.69 -13.02
N ARG A 29 2.83 8.26 -12.99
CA ARG A 29 4.08 7.59 -13.36
C ARG A 29 4.92 7.13 -12.16
N ALA A 30 4.47 7.41 -10.93
CA ALA A 30 5.21 7.06 -9.75
C ALA A 30 5.34 5.55 -9.58
N ARG A 31 6.53 5.09 -9.23
CA ARG A 31 6.80 3.72 -8.80
C ARG A 31 6.53 3.64 -7.31
N ILE A 32 5.47 2.93 -6.95
CA ILE A 32 5.02 2.79 -5.57
C ILE A 32 5.26 1.34 -5.12
N ALA A 33 5.89 1.17 -3.97
CA ALA A 33 5.92 -0.12 -3.27
C ALA A 33 4.98 -0.08 -2.07
N VAL A 34 4.21 -1.16 -1.87
CA VAL A 34 3.46 -1.39 -0.64
C VAL A 34 4.01 -2.65 0.00
N LEU A 35 4.47 -2.54 1.25
CA LEU A 35 5.07 -3.63 2.00
C LEU A 35 4.11 -4.09 3.09
N GLU A 36 3.72 -5.35 3.08
CA GLU A 36 2.91 -5.98 4.12
C GLU A 36 3.71 -7.13 4.75
N LYS A 37 3.70 -7.19 6.08
CA LYS A 37 4.36 -8.24 6.86
C LYS A 37 3.64 -9.57 6.70
N GLU A 38 2.32 -9.51 6.56
CA GLU A 38 1.45 -10.67 6.45
C GLU A 38 1.44 -11.27 5.03
N PRO A 39 1.18 -12.59 4.87
CA PRO A 39 1.15 -13.24 3.56
C PRO A 39 0.01 -12.75 2.63
N ARG A 40 -0.97 -12.03 3.18
CA ARG A 40 -2.10 -11.47 2.44
C ARG A 40 -2.42 -10.06 2.92
N ALA A 41 -2.85 -9.21 2.00
CA ALA A 41 -3.39 -7.90 2.33
C ALA A 41 -4.59 -8.01 3.28
N ALA A 42 -4.82 -6.97 4.07
CA ALA A 42 -5.94 -6.90 5.01
C ALA A 42 -6.05 -8.10 6.00
N ALA A 43 -4.96 -8.77 6.35
CA ALA A 43 -4.98 -9.92 7.28
C ALA A 43 -5.39 -9.57 8.73
N HIS A 44 -5.37 -8.28 9.08
CA HIS A 44 -5.67 -7.77 10.42
C HIS A 44 -6.99 -6.99 10.47
N GLN A 45 -6.98 -5.77 11.00
CA GLN A 45 -8.18 -4.97 11.27
C GLN A 45 -9.05 -4.77 10.03
N THR A 46 -8.46 -4.43 8.88
CA THR A 46 -9.21 -4.23 7.63
C THR A 46 -10.01 -5.44 7.18
N GLY A 47 -9.51 -6.67 7.38
CA GLY A 47 -10.24 -7.89 7.02
C GLY A 47 -11.11 -8.45 8.13
N ARG A 48 -11.17 -7.78 9.29
CA ARG A 48 -11.94 -8.19 10.49
C ARG A 48 -12.89 -7.09 10.97
N ASN A 49 -13.21 -6.12 10.11
CA ASN A 49 -14.24 -5.12 10.36
C ASN A 49 -15.50 -5.46 9.53
N SER A 50 -16.61 -4.78 9.79
CA SER A 50 -17.88 -4.96 9.07
C SER A 50 -17.92 -4.27 7.70
N GLY A 51 -16.80 -3.67 7.27
CA GLY A 51 -16.80 -2.46 6.44
C GLY A 51 -16.53 -1.24 7.30
#